data_AF-A0A536T6J2-F1
#
_entry.id   AF-A0A536T6J2-F1
#
_cell.length_a   1.000
_cell.length_b   1.000
_cell.length_c   1.000
_cell.angle_alpha   90.00
_cell.angle_beta   90.00
_cell.angle_gamma   90.00
#
_symmetry.space_group_name_H-M   'P 1'
#
loop_
_entity.id
_entity.type
_entity.pdbx_description
1 polymer ?
#
loop_
_entity_poly.entity_id
_entity_poly.type
_entity_poly.pdbx_seq_one_letter_code
_entity_poly.pdbx_strand_id
1 'polypeptide(L)'
;IGKAGPDAKSFELVARRGSEVNGICSNPFLEYAFQTTEYRIRVTINADGTWSYEQDTILLVRDRPEPFHHTDRNTLHKLGEPTPNPTARAAS
;
A
#
# COMPACT_ATOMS: atom_id res chain seq x y z
N ILE A 1 1.98 -6.15 11.93
CA ILE A 1 1.38 -7.23 11.09
C ILE A 1 -0.08 -6.83 10.82
N GLY A 2 -0.52 -6.84 9.56
CA GLY A 2 -1.90 -6.53 9.18
C GLY A 2 -2.89 -7.60 9.66
N LYS A 3 -4.13 -7.21 9.94
CA LYS A 3 -5.20 -8.12 10.38
C LYS A 3 -6.38 -7.99 9.42
N ALA A 4 -6.75 -9.07 8.75
CA ALA A 4 -7.96 -9.17 7.94
C ALA A 4 -8.60 -10.54 8.22
N GLY A 5 -9.94 -10.58 8.28
CA GLY A 5 -10.68 -11.84 8.37
C GLY A 5 -10.57 -12.63 7.07
N PRO A 6 -10.81 -13.96 7.10
CA PRO A 6 -10.69 -14.83 5.92
C PRO A 6 -11.60 -14.39 4.75
N ASP A 7 -12.77 -13.82 5.06
CA ASP A 7 -13.75 -13.38 4.08
C ASP A 7 -13.79 -11.85 3.91
N ALA A 8 -12.81 -11.12 4.46
CA ALA A 8 -12.79 -9.66 4.40
C ALA A 8 -12.73 -9.17 2.95
N LYS A 9 -13.72 -8.37 2.55
CA LYS A 9 -13.74 -7.67 1.25
C LYS A 9 -13.22 -6.24 1.32
N SER A 10 -12.88 -5.77 2.51
CA SER A 10 -12.19 -4.51 2.72
C SER A 10 -11.16 -4.68 3.82
N PHE A 11 -9.95 -4.18 3.59
CA PHE A 11 -8.88 -4.20 4.58
C PHE A 11 -7.95 -3.00 4.40
N GLU A 12 -7.18 -2.71 5.44
CA GLU A 12 -6.27 -1.57 5.47
C GLU A 12 -4.87 -2.02 5.87
N LEU A 13 -3.88 -1.43 5.20
CA LEU A 13 -2.47 -1.57 5.53
C LEU A 13 -1.93 -0.21 5.91
N VAL A 14 -1.12 -0.18 6.98
CA VAL A 14 -0.46 1.04 7.46
C VAL A 14 1.00 0.74 7.74
N ALA A 15 1.88 1.54 7.16
CA ALA A 15 3.31 1.56 7.45
C ALA A 15 3.67 2.92 8.07
N ARG A 16 4.54 2.90 9.08
CA ARG A 16 5.00 4.11 9.78
C ARG A 16 6.51 4.15 9.82
N ARG A 17 7.06 5.35 9.61
CA ARG A 17 8.48 5.60 9.81
C ARG A 17 8.89 5.29 11.26
N GLY A 18 10.08 4.73 11.42
CA GLY A 18 10.61 4.31 12.72
C GLY A 18 10.11 2.95 13.21
N SER A 19 9.15 2.31 12.53
CA SER A 19 8.79 0.93 12.84
C SER A 19 9.85 -0.04 12.34
N GLU A 20 10.24 -0.99 13.18
CA GLU A 20 11.14 -2.09 12.80
C GLU A 20 10.45 -3.15 11.92
N VAL A 21 9.11 -3.17 11.92
CA VAL A 21 8.30 -4.22 11.27
C VAL A 21 7.34 -3.60 10.27
N ASN A 22 7.59 -3.81 8.96
CA ASN A 22 6.91 -3.12 7.85
C ASN A 22 7.08 -1.59 7.92
N GLY A 23 8.28 -1.15 8.28
CA GLY A 23 8.64 0.26 8.36
C GLY A 23 8.90 0.90 7.00
N ILE A 24 9.03 2.22 7.04
CA ILE A 24 9.40 3.04 5.89
C ILE A 24 10.89 3.35 5.97
N CYS A 25 11.61 3.00 4.90
CA CYS A 25 13.01 3.36 4.69
C CYS A 25 13.12 4.23 3.44
N SER A 26 14.03 5.20 3.47
CA SER A 26 14.23 6.15 2.37
C SER A 26 15.70 6.26 2.02
N ASN A 27 16.00 6.54 0.75
CA ASN A 27 17.34 6.94 0.34
C ASN A 27 17.66 8.37 0.83
N PRO A 28 18.93 8.82 0.80
CA PRO A 28 19.32 10.12 1.33
C PRO A 28 18.60 11.33 0.69
N PHE A 29 18.29 11.26 -0.60
CA PHE A 29 17.58 12.36 -1.29
C PHE A 29 16.15 12.50 -0.78
N LEU A 30 15.41 11.39 -0.72
CA LEU A 30 14.04 11.36 -0.21
C LEU A 30 14.01 11.70 1.28
N GLU A 31 14.98 11.24 2.05
CA GLU A 31 15.11 11.58 3.47
C GLU A 31 15.24 13.09 3.69
N TYR A 32 16.01 13.76 2.82
CA TYR A 32 16.28 15.18 2.93
C TYR A 32 15.13 16.07 2.44
N ALA A 33 14.51 15.72 1.31
CA ALA A 33 13.59 16.60 0.61
C ALA A 33 12.10 16.21 0.75
N PHE A 34 11.79 14.92 0.96
CA PHE A 34 10.45 14.35 0.88
C PHE A 34 10.27 13.21 1.89
N GLN A 35 10.44 13.51 3.18
CA GLN A 35 10.46 12.49 4.22
C GLN A 35 9.08 11.86 4.40
N THR A 36 8.91 10.59 4.01
CA THR A 36 7.67 9.85 4.22
C THR A 36 7.52 9.43 5.67
N THR A 37 6.40 9.78 6.31
CA THR A 37 6.13 9.52 7.74
C THR A 37 5.10 8.41 7.95
N GLU A 38 4.06 8.37 7.13
CA GLU A 38 3.05 7.32 7.12
C GLU A 38 2.67 6.99 5.67
N TYR A 39 2.40 5.71 5.43
CA TYR A 39 1.74 5.22 4.24
C TYR A 39 0.52 4.42 4.66
N ARG A 40 -0.63 4.74 4.10
CA ARG A 40 -1.90 4.06 4.33
C ARG A 40 -2.52 3.70 3.01
N ILE A 41 -3.00 2.47 2.89
CA ILE A 41 -3.84 2.05 1.77
C ILE A 41 -5.02 1.24 2.29
N ARG A 42 -6.22 1.60 1.85
CA ARG A 42 -7.41 0.79 1.99
C ARG A 42 -7.72 0.14 0.66
N VAL A 43 -7.98 -1.15 0.72
CA VAL A 43 -8.30 -1.98 -0.44
C VAL A 43 -9.71 -2.52 -0.26
N THR A 44 -10.52 -2.45 -1.32
CA THR A 44 -11.87 -2.99 -1.38
C THR A 44 -12.01 -3.92 -2.58
N ILE A 45 -12.52 -5.13 -2.35
CA ILE A 45 -12.88 -6.10 -3.39
C ILE A 45 -14.38 -5.93 -3.66
N ASN A 46 -14.72 -5.54 -4.87
CA ASN A 46 -16.10 -5.26 -5.27
C ASN A 46 -16.81 -6.54 -5.73
N ALA A 47 -18.14 -6.51 -5.72
CA ALA A 47 -18.97 -7.67 -6.11
C ALA A 47 -18.84 -8.04 -7.60
N ASP A 48 -18.47 -7.09 -8.45
CA ASP A 48 -18.26 -7.27 -9.90
C ASP A 48 -16.87 -7.85 -10.24
N GLY A 49 -16.07 -8.21 -9.24
CA GLY A 49 -14.74 -8.77 -9.40
C GLY A 49 -13.64 -7.72 -9.65
N THR A 50 -13.97 -6.43 -9.66
CA THR A 50 -12.97 -5.36 -9.60
C THR A 50 -12.44 -5.20 -8.18
N TRP A 51 -11.31 -4.50 -8.05
CA TRP A 51 -10.86 -4.04 -6.75
C TRP A 51 -10.46 -2.57 -6.82
N SER A 52 -10.82 -1.82 -5.79
CA SER A 52 -10.53 -0.40 -5.65
C SER A 52 -9.55 -0.17 -4.52
N TYR A 53 -8.78 0.91 -4.61
CA TYR A 53 -7.97 1.37 -3.51
C TYR A 53 -8.08 2.87 -3.29
N GLU A 54 -7.83 3.26 -2.04
CA GLU A 54 -7.59 4.63 -1.62
C GLU A 54 -6.28 4.64 -0.83
N GLN A 55 -5.35 5.49 -1.25
CA GLN A 55 -4.02 5.62 -0.68
C GLN A 55 -3.80 7.03 -0.15
N ASP A 56 -3.17 7.13 1.02
CA ASP A 56 -2.65 8.38 1.58
C ASP A 56 -1.20 8.18 2.02
N THR A 57 -0.30 8.95 1.44
CA THR A 57 1.12 9.00 1.82
C THR A 57 1.43 10.37 2.39
N ILE A 58 1.83 10.40 3.65
CA ILE A 58 2.14 11.65 4.37
C ILE A 58 3.63 11.94 4.23
N LEU A 59 3.95 13.06 3.58
CA LEU A 59 5.30 13.54 3.33
C LEU A 59 5.56 14.82 4.11
N LEU A 60 6.70 14.92 4.78
CA LEU A 60 7.27 16.20 5.17
C LEU A 60 8.12 16.69 4.01
N VAL A 61 7.63 17.72 3.33
CA VAL A 61 8.30 18.32 2.17
C VAL A 61 9.13 19.50 2.65
N ARG A 62 10.38 19.56 2.22
CA ARG A 62 11.24 20.68 2.59
C ARG A 62 10.62 22.01 2.13
N ASP A 63 10.75 23.03 2.97
CA ASP A 63 10.19 24.37 2.78
C ASP A 63 8.65 24.44 2.78
N ARG A 64 7.99 23.38 3.26
CA ARG A 64 6.56 23.36 3.56
C ARG A 64 6.32 23.01 5.03
N PRO A 65 5.68 23.89 5.81
CA PRO A 65 5.49 23.66 7.25
C PRO A 65 4.45 22.58 7.54
N GLU A 66 3.40 22.48 6.72
CA GLU A 66 2.36 21.46 6.90
C GLU A 66 2.71 20.15 6.17
N PRO A 67 2.36 18.98 6.75
CA PRO A 67 2.44 17.71 6.06
C PRO A 67 1.72 17.73 4.71
N PHE A 68 2.34 17.15 3.70
CA PHE A 68 1.75 16.97 2.39
C PHE A 68 1.11 15.59 2.27
N HIS A 69 -0.20 15.57 2.03
CA HIS A 69 -0.97 14.36 1.76
C HIS A 69 -0.95 14.05 0.26
N HIS A 70 -0.07 13.13 -0.14
CA HIS A 70 -0.06 12.59 -1.49
C HIS A 70 -1.08 11.45 -1.57
N THR A 71 -2.25 11.76 -2.14
CA THR A 71 -3.37 10.83 -2.24
C THR A 71 -3.49 10.24 -3.64
N ASP A 72 -3.88 8.97 -3.71
CA ASP A 72 -4.18 8.28 -4.97
C ASP A 72 -5.38 7.35 -4.79
N ARG A 73 -6.15 7.16 -5.86
CA ARG A 73 -7.30 6.24 -5.88
C ARG A 73 -7.54 5.70 -7.28
N ASN A 74 -7.86 4.42 -7.36
CA ASN A 74 -8.20 3.78 -8.63
C ASN A 74 -9.08 2.55 -8.44
N THR A 75 -9.69 2.09 -9.53
CA THR A 75 -10.38 0.80 -9.63
C THR A 75 -9.74 -0.03 -10.74
N LEU A 76 -9.32 -1.23 -10.39
CA LEU A 76 -8.59 -2.13 -11.27
C LEU A 76 -9.48 -3.29 -11.69
N HIS A 77 -9.35 -3.66 -12.96
CA HIS A 77 -10.05 -4.79 -13.56
C HIS A 77 -9.08 -5.97 -13.70
N LYS A 78 -9.56 -7.17 -13.37
CA LYS A 78 -8.80 -8.40 -13.58
C LYS A 78 -8.72 -8.71 -15.07
N LEU A 79 -7.51 -8.87 -15.59
CA LEU A 79 -7.29 -9.20 -17.01
C LEU A 79 -7.25 -10.71 -17.30
N GLY A 80 -6.98 -11.53 -16.29
CA GLY A 80 -6.90 -12.98 -16.44
C GLY A 80 -6.62 -13.67 -15.10
N GLU A 81 -6.67 -15.01 -15.11
CA GLU A 81 -6.36 -15.82 -13.92
C GLU A 81 -4.87 -15.81 -13.60
N PRO A 82 -4.48 -15.84 -12.32
CA PRO A 82 -3.08 -15.91 -11.94
C PRO A 82 -2.48 -17.25 -12.38
N THR A 83 -1.30 -17.21 -12.99
CA THR A 83 -0.51 -18.42 -13.23
C THR A 83 0.23 -18.77 -11.94
N PRO A 84 0.13 -20.00 -11.42
CA PRO A 84 0.88 -20.39 -10.24
C PRO A 84 2.39 -20.26 -10.47
N ASN A 85 3.14 -19.90 -9.42
CA ASN A 85 4.59 -19.82 -9.51
C ASN A 85 5.20 -21.18 -9.88
N PRO A 86 6.44 -21.23 -10.43
CA PRO A 86 7.03 -22.48 -10.92
C PRO A 86 7.08 -23.59 -9.87
N THR A 87 7.33 -23.27 -8.59
CA THR A 87 7.36 -24.23 -7.49
C THR A 87 5.98 -24.86 -7.26
N ALA A 88 4.92 -24.05 -7.26
CA ALA A 88 3.54 -24.53 -7.11
C ALA A 88 3.11 -25.44 -8.28
N ARG A 89 3.58 -25.15 -9.50
CA ARG A 89 3.29 -25.97 -10.70
C ARG A 89 4.06 -27.30 -10.72
N ALA A 90 5.24 -27.37 -10.12
CA ALA A 90 6.04 -28.59 -10.06
C ALA A 90 5.53 -29.60 -9.01
N ALA A 91 4.69 -29.15 -8.08
CA ALA A 91 4.11 -29.98 -7.01
C ALA A 91 2.74 -30.58 -7.37
N SER A 92 2.23 -30.27 -8.57
CA SER A 92 0.93 -30.73 -9.09
C SER A 92 1.06 -31.87 -10.10
#